data_AF-A0A518GAZ8-F1
#
_entry.id   AF-A0A518GAZ8-F1
#
_cell.length_a   1.000
_cell.length_b   1.000
_cell.length_c   1.000
_cell.angle_alpha   90.00
_cell.angle_beta   90.00
_cell.angle_gamma   90.00
#
_symmetry.space_group_name_H-M   'P 1'
#
loop_
_entity.id
_entity.type
_entity.pdbx_description
1 polymer ?
#
loop_
_entity_poly.entity_id
_entity_poly.type
_entity_poly.pdbx_seq_one_letter_code
_entity_poly.pdbx_strand_id
1 'polypeptide(L)'
;MHNGIIDQFFDEIPTRQWDRWLKECRVTFGESPRYFDAATEQMLLVNPPWVTKLRWGDALAKLVQNRTLRRLFSKGKIVWGHVIQANDELYLPAPSVDSYTYDRAGELVFSLDDSVEPPPSQLERVAVALAGLRYASELDSELQPWADYLDAETTRVVGKQVPDRIAPCGTFFVSTTLFRRSHLPNGVLCQSLLPIVVEAQQPHFTMPLPHAYWPTSLLEWWSCDR
;
A
#
# COMPACT_ATOMS: atom_id res chain seq x y z
N MET A 1 -4.92 -15.66 17.03
CA MET A 1 -4.11 -16.71 16.37
C MET A 1 -4.74 -17.04 15.02
N HIS A 2 -4.36 -16.31 13.98
CA HIS A 2 -4.43 -16.71 12.57
C HIS A 2 -3.44 -15.78 11.84
N ASN A 3 -2.15 -16.06 12.00
CA ASN A 3 -1.12 -15.48 11.14
C ASN A 3 -1.19 -16.25 9.82
N GLY A 4 -2.12 -15.87 8.95
CA GLY A 4 -2.09 -16.24 7.54
C GLY A 4 -1.11 -15.34 6.80
N ILE A 5 0.15 -15.30 7.24
CA ILE A 5 1.22 -14.81 6.36
C ILE A 5 1.38 -15.95 5.36
N ILE A 6 0.80 -15.77 4.18
CA ILE A 6 1.12 -16.59 3.01
C ILE A 6 2.63 -16.45 2.83
N ASP A 7 3.38 -17.54 3.00
CA ASP A 7 4.81 -17.60 2.69
C ASP A 7 4.99 -17.12 1.24
N GLN A 8 5.50 -15.90 1.08
CA GLN A 8 5.66 -15.27 -0.24
C GLN A 8 7.00 -15.69 -0.80
N PHE A 9 6.98 -16.58 -1.80
CA PHE A 9 8.16 -17.04 -2.52
C PHE A 9 8.67 -15.97 -3.51
N PHE A 10 9.16 -14.82 -3.00
CA PHE A 10 9.76 -13.80 -3.86
C PHE A 10 11.02 -14.29 -4.59
N ASP A 11 11.72 -15.25 -3.98
CA ASP A 11 12.96 -15.82 -4.50
C ASP A 11 12.77 -16.70 -5.75
N GLU A 12 11.54 -17.14 -6.03
CA GLU A 12 11.22 -17.92 -7.23
C GLU A 12 11.03 -17.06 -8.48
N ILE A 13 10.81 -15.75 -8.30
CA ILE A 13 10.60 -14.80 -9.40
C ILE A 13 11.89 -14.02 -9.65
N PRO A 14 12.48 -14.13 -10.85
CA PRO A 14 13.68 -13.39 -11.19
C PRO A 14 13.47 -11.87 -11.02
N THR A 15 14.44 -11.16 -10.45
CA THR A 15 14.39 -9.69 -10.23
C THR A 15 13.91 -8.92 -11.46
N ARG A 16 14.36 -9.34 -12.66
CA ARG A 16 13.98 -8.73 -13.94
C ARG A 16 12.48 -8.77 -14.23
N GLN A 17 11.75 -9.76 -13.71
CA GLN A 17 10.31 -9.87 -13.89
C GLN A 17 9.57 -8.82 -13.04
N TRP A 18 10.01 -8.58 -11.81
CA TRP A 18 9.47 -7.51 -10.94
C TRP A 18 9.62 -6.14 -11.59
N ASP A 19 10.82 -5.84 -12.10
CA ASP A 19 11.11 -4.58 -12.80
C ASP A 19 10.21 -4.41 -14.02
N ARG A 20 10.01 -5.50 -14.78
CA ARG A 20 9.15 -5.50 -15.95
C ARG A 20 7.70 -5.22 -15.59
N TRP A 21 7.15 -5.89 -14.57
CA TRP A 21 5.78 -5.65 -14.13
C TRP A 21 5.56 -4.21 -13.67
N LEU A 22 6.46 -3.67 -12.85
CA LEU A 22 6.33 -2.28 -12.40
C LEU A 22 6.44 -1.28 -13.56
N LYS A 23 7.34 -1.54 -14.52
CA LYS A 23 7.45 -0.73 -15.73
C LYS A 23 6.18 -0.77 -16.58
N GLU A 24 5.56 -1.94 -16.75
CA GLU A 24 4.30 -2.08 -17.48
C GLU A 24 3.14 -1.37 -16.75
N CYS A 25 3.08 -1.45 -15.42
CA CYS A 25 2.14 -0.65 -14.61
C CYS A 25 2.32 0.86 -14.85
N ARG A 26 3.57 1.36 -14.84
CA ARG A 26 3.89 2.77 -15.11
C ARG A 26 3.42 3.20 -16.51
N VAL A 27 3.73 2.39 -17.53
CA VAL A 27 3.33 2.66 -18.93
C VAL A 27 1.81 2.68 -19.07
N THR A 28 1.12 1.68 -18.51
CA THR A 28 -0.34 1.54 -18.64
C THR A 28 -1.08 2.64 -17.90
N PHE A 29 -0.58 3.05 -16.73
CA PHE A 29 -1.15 4.17 -15.98
C PHE A 29 -0.82 5.52 -16.63
N GLY A 30 0.27 5.63 -17.41
CA GLY A 30 0.70 6.83 -18.15
C GLY A 30 1.88 7.62 -17.54
N GLU A 31 2.19 8.77 -18.15
CA GLU A 31 3.18 9.73 -17.61
C GLU A 31 2.50 10.77 -16.72
N SER A 32 3.23 11.30 -15.74
CA SER A 32 2.74 12.37 -14.89
C SER A 32 3.06 13.76 -15.50
N PRO A 33 2.14 14.76 -15.46
CA PRO A 33 0.80 14.73 -14.89
C PRO A 33 -0.21 13.98 -15.76
N ARG A 34 -1.08 13.19 -15.12
CA ARG A 34 -2.14 12.42 -15.78
C ARG A 34 -3.45 13.19 -15.78
N TYR A 35 -4.23 13.00 -16.83
CA TYR A 35 -5.59 13.52 -16.99
C TYR A 35 -6.54 12.35 -17.22
N PHE A 36 -7.62 12.33 -16.47
CA PHE A 36 -8.60 11.24 -16.49
C PHE A 36 -9.92 11.76 -17.04
N ASP A 37 -10.61 10.93 -17.82
CA ASP A 37 -12.01 11.18 -18.14
C ASP A 37 -12.90 11.04 -16.89
N ALA A 38 -14.18 11.41 -17.02
CA ALA A 38 -15.11 11.40 -15.89
C ALA A 38 -15.33 10.00 -15.30
N ALA A 39 -15.36 8.95 -16.15
CA ALA A 39 -15.58 7.58 -15.71
C ALA A 39 -14.38 7.05 -14.92
N THR A 40 -13.17 7.29 -15.43
CA THR A 40 -11.92 6.93 -14.75
C THR A 40 -11.76 7.72 -13.46
N GLU A 41 -12.07 9.02 -13.46
CA GLU A 41 -12.05 9.83 -12.24
C GLU A 41 -13.02 9.27 -11.20
N GLN A 42 -14.25 8.90 -11.57
CA GLN A 42 -15.21 8.30 -10.64
C GLN A 42 -14.72 6.97 -10.04
N MET A 43 -13.98 6.16 -10.80
CA MET A 43 -13.35 4.93 -10.31
C MET A 43 -12.20 5.21 -9.33
N LEU A 44 -11.43 6.27 -9.56
CA LEU A 44 -10.27 6.64 -8.74
C LEU A 44 -10.66 7.37 -7.45
N LEU A 45 -11.69 8.21 -7.49
CA LEU A 45 -12.19 8.92 -6.31
C LEU A 45 -12.98 7.97 -5.42
N VAL A 46 -12.67 7.99 -4.12
CA VAL A 46 -13.28 7.11 -3.12
C VAL A 46 -14.09 7.93 -2.12
N ASN A 47 -15.22 7.38 -1.67
CA ASN A 47 -16.06 8.03 -0.65
C ASN A 47 -16.59 7.01 0.36
N PRO A 48 -15.72 6.35 1.15
CA PRO A 48 -16.13 5.44 2.22
C PRO A 48 -17.00 6.15 3.27
N PRO A 49 -18.27 5.74 3.47
CA PRO A 49 -19.18 6.41 4.39
C PRO A 49 -18.65 6.47 5.83
N TRP A 50 -17.89 5.47 6.24
CA TRP A 50 -17.32 5.39 7.58
C TRP A 50 -16.19 6.39 7.83
N VAL A 51 -15.53 6.91 6.79
CA VAL A 51 -14.46 7.91 6.95
C VAL A 51 -15.01 9.24 7.47
N THR A 52 -16.28 9.56 7.20
CA THR A 52 -16.95 10.74 7.76
C THR A 52 -17.03 10.74 9.29
N LYS A 53 -16.86 9.56 9.92
CA LYS A 53 -16.86 9.39 11.38
C LYS A 53 -15.48 9.55 12.01
N LEU A 54 -14.43 9.73 11.22
CA LEU A 54 -13.07 9.92 11.72
C LEU A 54 -12.90 11.29 12.36
N ARG A 55 -11.92 11.41 13.26
CA ARG A 55 -11.61 12.65 13.96
C ARG A 55 -11.16 13.73 12.98
N TRP A 56 -11.43 14.99 13.32
CA TRP A 56 -10.93 16.12 12.53
C TRP A 56 -9.40 16.06 12.45
N GLY A 57 -8.88 16.20 11.22
CA GLY A 57 -7.44 16.14 10.96
C GLY A 57 -6.86 14.75 10.73
N ASP A 58 -7.67 13.68 10.83
CA ASP A 58 -7.25 12.30 10.57
C ASP A 58 -6.62 12.14 9.17
N ALA A 59 -5.51 11.40 9.11
CA ALA A 59 -4.72 11.19 7.90
C ALA A 59 -5.52 10.53 6.77
N LEU A 60 -6.34 9.53 7.10
CA LEU A 60 -7.15 8.82 6.12
C LEU A 60 -8.31 9.68 5.64
N ALA A 61 -8.92 10.48 6.53
CA ALA A 61 -9.91 11.48 6.15
C ALA A 61 -9.33 12.50 5.16
N LYS A 62 -8.05 12.89 5.31
CA LYS A 62 -7.34 13.75 4.35
C LYS A 62 -7.03 13.04 3.03
N LEU A 63 -6.63 11.77 3.09
CA LEU A 63 -6.32 10.95 1.90
C LEU A 63 -7.54 10.90 0.96
N VAL A 64 -8.72 10.60 1.49
CA VAL A 64 -9.94 10.40 0.67
C VAL A 64 -10.60 11.69 0.19
N GLN A 65 -10.06 12.87 0.54
CA GLN A 65 -10.57 14.11 -0.03
C GLN A 65 -10.33 14.12 -1.53
N ASN A 66 -11.34 14.47 -2.33
CA ASN A 66 -11.22 14.49 -3.79
C ASN A 66 -10.02 15.31 -4.28
N ARG A 67 -9.66 16.42 -3.62
CA ARG A 67 -8.47 17.21 -3.96
C ARG A 67 -7.18 16.40 -3.77
N THR A 68 -7.07 15.66 -2.66
CA THR A 68 -5.90 14.82 -2.36
C THR A 68 -5.82 13.66 -3.33
N LEU A 69 -6.90 12.91 -3.55
CA LEU A 69 -6.95 11.81 -4.50
C LEU A 69 -6.64 12.25 -5.94
N ARG A 70 -7.21 13.36 -6.40
CA ARG A 70 -6.89 13.93 -7.74
C ARG A 70 -5.41 14.24 -7.87
N ARG A 71 -4.83 14.86 -6.84
CA ARG A 71 -3.40 15.18 -6.83
C ARG A 71 -2.55 13.91 -6.83
N LEU A 72 -2.89 12.94 -5.97
CA LEU A 72 -2.20 11.65 -5.86
C LEU A 72 -2.22 10.91 -7.20
N PHE A 73 -3.38 10.69 -7.80
CA PHE A 73 -3.47 9.94 -9.06
C PHE A 73 -2.91 10.72 -10.25
N SER A 74 -3.07 12.05 -10.31
CA SER A 74 -2.50 12.86 -11.39
C SER A 74 -0.97 12.95 -11.32
N LYS A 75 -0.41 13.12 -10.11
CA LYS A 75 1.00 13.49 -9.90
C LYS A 75 1.87 12.41 -9.25
N GLY A 76 1.27 11.34 -8.78
CA GLY A 76 1.97 10.30 -8.04
C GLY A 76 2.91 9.46 -8.89
N LYS A 77 3.97 8.98 -8.25
CA LYS A 77 4.88 7.95 -8.77
C LYS A 77 4.27 6.58 -8.53
N ILE A 78 4.61 5.62 -9.39
CA ILE A 78 4.24 4.22 -9.22
C ILE A 78 5.45 3.46 -8.74
N VAL A 79 5.34 2.85 -7.56
CA VAL A 79 6.42 2.10 -6.89
C VAL A 79 5.84 0.80 -6.35
N TRP A 80 6.71 -0.11 -5.89
CA TRP A 80 6.26 -1.24 -5.11
C TRP A 80 5.90 -0.79 -3.68
N GLY A 81 4.79 -1.30 -3.17
CA GLY A 81 4.42 -1.21 -1.76
C GLY A 81 4.28 -2.61 -1.19
N HIS A 82 4.68 -2.78 0.07
CA HIS A 82 4.47 -4.02 0.81
C HIS A 82 3.57 -3.77 2.01
N VAL A 83 2.51 -4.56 2.14
CA VAL A 83 1.58 -4.51 3.28
C VAL A 83 2.33 -4.93 4.54
N ILE A 84 2.30 -4.09 5.56
CA ILE A 84 2.80 -4.39 6.91
C ILE A 84 1.68 -5.02 7.72
N GLN A 85 0.52 -4.37 7.69
CA GLN A 85 -0.70 -4.86 8.33
C GLN A 85 -1.93 -4.31 7.62
N ALA A 86 -3.01 -5.08 7.65
CA ALA A 86 -4.28 -4.73 7.04
C ALA A 86 -5.39 -5.37 7.87
N ASN A 87 -6.59 -4.79 7.83
CA ASN A 87 -7.75 -5.36 8.49
C ASN A 87 -8.08 -6.75 7.91
N ASP A 88 -8.32 -7.74 8.77
CA ASP A 88 -8.56 -9.15 8.39
C ASP A 88 -9.68 -9.33 7.36
N GLU A 89 -10.69 -8.45 7.36
CA GLU A 89 -11.76 -8.52 6.38
C GLU A 89 -11.26 -8.37 4.94
N LEU A 90 -10.15 -7.66 4.70
CA LEU A 90 -9.56 -7.49 3.36
C LEU A 90 -9.11 -8.80 2.73
N TYR A 91 -8.83 -9.82 3.53
CA TYR A 91 -8.41 -11.15 3.07
C TYR A 91 -9.59 -12.09 2.77
N LEU A 92 -10.82 -11.63 3.01
CA LEU A 92 -12.05 -12.39 2.77
C LEU A 92 -12.89 -11.73 1.68
N PRO A 93 -13.66 -12.51 0.88
CA PRO A 93 -14.63 -11.95 -0.05
C PRO A 93 -15.65 -11.04 0.65
N ALA A 94 -15.97 -9.90 0.03
CA ALA A 94 -17.03 -9.01 0.50
C ALA A 94 -18.34 -9.22 -0.25
N PRO A 95 -19.51 -8.90 0.35
CA PRO A 95 -20.79 -8.92 -0.34
C PRO A 95 -20.87 -8.04 -1.59
N SER A 96 -20.05 -6.99 -1.66
CA SER A 96 -19.94 -6.12 -2.83
C SER A 96 -18.54 -5.50 -2.88
N VAL A 97 -17.93 -5.50 -4.07
CA VAL A 97 -16.63 -4.87 -4.34
C VAL A 97 -16.76 -3.42 -4.83
N ASP A 98 -17.95 -3.04 -5.29
CA ASP A 98 -18.28 -1.68 -5.76
C ASP A 98 -18.75 -0.77 -4.61
N SER A 99 -19.12 -1.38 -3.48
CA SER A 99 -19.54 -0.65 -2.28
C SER A 99 -18.33 -0.27 -1.42
N TYR A 100 -18.21 1.02 -1.13
CA TYR A 100 -17.19 1.54 -0.22
C TYR A 100 -17.33 1.09 1.24
N THR A 101 -18.45 0.46 1.59
CA THR A 101 -18.73 -0.04 2.95
C THR A 101 -17.72 -1.08 3.41
N TYR A 102 -17.13 -1.82 2.47
CA TYR A 102 -16.21 -2.93 2.77
C TYR A 102 -14.74 -2.58 2.52
N ASP A 103 -14.45 -1.34 2.12
CA ASP A 103 -13.08 -0.82 2.04
C ASP A 103 -12.52 -0.65 3.44
N ARG A 104 -11.23 -0.93 3.62
CA ARG A 104 -10.56 -0.86 4.93
C ARG A 104 -9.21 -0.17 4.81
N ALA A 105 -8.75 0.35 5.94
CA ALA A 105 -7.40 0.88 6.04
C ALA A 105 -6.38 -0.25 6.21
N GLY A 106 -5.13 0.07 5.92
CA GLY A 106 -3.97 -0.71 6.33
C GLY A 106 -2.70 0.10 6.14
N GLU A 107 -1.57 -0.52 6.44
CA GLU A 107 -0.25 0.11 6.46
C GLU A 107 0.63 -0.50 5.38
N LEU A 108 1.26 0.38 4.60
CA LEU A 108 2.20 0.01 3.54
C LEU A 108 3.58 0.56 3.85
N VAL A 109 4.62 -0.24 3.61
CA VAL A 109 5.99 0.24 3.44
C VAL A 109 6.33 0.38 1.96
N PHE A 110 7.06 1.42 1.60
CA PHE A 110 7.54 1.67 0.24
C PHE A 110 8.85 2.45 0.28
N SER A 111 9.51 2.59 -0.87
CA SER A 111 10.66 3.48 -1.04
C SER A 111 10.38 4.49 -2.15
N LEU A 112 11.09 5.62 -2.08
CA LEU A 112 11.13 6.66 -3.11
C LEU A 112 12.56 6.91 -3.57
N ASP A 113 13.49 5.98 -3.31
CA ASP A 113 14.87 6.09 -3.75
C ASP A 113 14.92 6.08 -5.29
N ASP A 114 15.35 7.21 -5.86
CA ASP A 114 15.42 7.41 -7.30
C ASP A 114 16.66 6.72 -7.93
N SER A 115 17.58 6.17 -7.14
CA SER A 115 18.81 5.55 -7.64
C SER A 115 18.60 4.10 -8.10
N VAL A 116 17.95 3.28 -7.28
CA VAL A 116 17.58 1.89 -7.56
C VAL A 116 16.32 1.55 -6.77
N GLU A 117 15.27 1.10 -7.46
CA GLU A 117 14.06 0.60 -6.80
C GLU A 117 14.42 -0.65 -5.97
N PRO A 118 14.06 -0.72 -4.67
CA PRO A 118 14.39 -1.88 -3.86
C PRO A 118 13.70 -3.13 -4.42
N PRO A 119 14.39 -4.28 -4.46
CA PRO A 119 13.74 -5.52 -4.83
C PRO A 119 12.62 -5.85 -3.83
N PRO A 120 11.55 -6.54 -4.25
CA PRO A 120 10.45 -6.94 -3.38
C PRO A 120 10.85 -7.60 -2.06
N SER A 121 11.85 -8.48 -2.07
CA SER A 121 12.37 -9.15 -0.87
C SER A 121 13.02 -8.18 0.13
N GLN A 122 13.49 -7.00 -0.31
CA GLN A 122 13.93 -5.96 0.61
C GLN A 122 12.74 -5.27 1.28
N LEU A 123 11.68 -4.95 0.53
CA LEU A 123 10.45 -4.39 1.11
C LEU A 123 9.79 -5.35 2.09
N GLU A 124 9.74 -6.64 1.75
CA GLU A 124 9.24 -7.70 2.64
C GLU A 124 10.03 -7.76 3.94
N ARG A 125 11.38 -7.81 3.87
CA ARG A 125 12.22 -7.81 5.09
C ARG A 125 11.94 -6.63 5.99
N VAL A 126 11.77 -5.43 5.43
CA VAL A 126 11.42 -4.23 6.19
C VAL A 126 10.01 -4.35 6.79
N ALA A 127 9.04 -4.83 6.01
CA ALA A 127 7.67 -5.03 6.48
C ALA A 127 7.58 -6.05 7.63
N VAL A 128 8.27 -7.19 7.50
CA VAL A 128 8.35 -8.25 8.52
C VAL A 128 9.03 -7.72 9.78
N ALA A 129 10.14 -6.98 9.65
CA ALA A 129 10.82 -6.38 10.78
C ALA A 129 9.93 -5.37 11.53
N LEU A 130 9.20 -4.51 10.80
CA LEU A 130 8.22 -3.58 11.37
C LEU A 130 7.08 -4.33 12.07
N ALA A 131 6.47 -5.31 11.40
CA ALA A 131 5.38 -6.10 11.96
C ALA A 131 5.81 -6.86 13.22
N GLY A 132 7.07 -7.33 13.27
CA GLY A 132 7.66 -8.05 14.39
C GLY A 132 7.88 -7.21 15.65
N LEU A 133 7.91 -5.87 15.54
CA LEU A 133 8.10 -4.98 16.70
C LEU A 133 7.05 -5.20 17.79
N ARG A 134 5.81 -5.55 17.43
CA ARG A 134 4.72 -5.83 18.38
C ARG A 134 4.97 -7.01 19.32
N TYR A 135 5.89 -7.90 18.92
CA TYR A 135 6.21 -9.11 19.68
C TYR A 135 7.55 -9.01 20.41
N ALA A 136 8.28 -7.90 20.24
CA ALA A 136 9.56 -7.69 20.89
C ALA A 136 9.36 -7.31 22.37
N SER A 137 10.09 -7.97 23.27
CA SER A 137 9.98 -7.73 24.71
C SER A 137 10.79 -6.52 25.19
N GLU A 138 11.86 -6.16 24.47
CA GLU A 138 12.76 -5.07 24.82
C GLU A 138 13.07 -4.24 23.57
N LEU A 139 12.38 -3.11 23.44
CA LEU A 139 12.65 -2.12 22.39
C LEU A 139 13.35 -0.91 23.00
N ASP A 140 14.24 -0.30 22.22
CA ASP A 140 14.85 0.96 22.60
C ASP A 140 13.87 2.15 22.41
N SER A 141 14.31 3.34 22.79
CA SER A 141 13.49 4.55 22.69
C SER A 141 13.16 4.98 21.25
N GLU A 142 13.89 4.47 20.25
CA GLU A 142 13.63 4.76 18.83
C GLU A 142 12.54 3.84 18.27
N LEU A 143 12.56 2.55 18.65
CA LEU A 143 11.65 1.53 18.13
C LEU A 143 10.35 1.40 18.93
N GLN A 144 10.34 1.75 20.22
CA GLN A 144 9.12 1.69 21.03
C GLN A 144 7.95 2.49 20.43
N PRO A 145 8.14 3.75 19.94
CA PRO A 145 7.06 4.50 19.30
C PRO A 145 6.54 3.89 17.99
N TRP A 146 7.28 2.96 17.39
CA TRP A 146 6.82 2.20 16.21
C TRP A 146 5.96 1.02 16.61
N ALA A 147 6.35 0.26 17.64
CA ALA A 147 5.51 -0.79 18.21
C ALA A 147 4.17 -0.22 18.70
N ASP A 148 4.21 0.86 19.49
CA ASP A 148 3.01 1.52 20.02
C ASP A 148 2.06 1.97 18.91
N TYR A 149 2.62 2.50 17.81
CA TYR A 149 1.84 2.91 16.64
C TYR A 149 1.23 1.71 15.92
N LEU A 150 2.00 0.65 15.67
CA LEU A 150 1.53 -0.52 14.94
C LEU A 150 0.47 -1.31 15.73
N ASP A 151 0.56 -1.31 17.06
CA ASP A 151 -0.45 -1.90 17.95
C ASP A 151 -1.69 -1.02 18.10
N ALA A 152 -1.54 0.29 17.95
CA ALA A 152 -2.66 1.22 18.01
C ALA A 152 -3.44 1.24 16.68
N GLU A 153 -4.44 0.36 16.54
CA GLU A 153 -5.34 0.22 15.37
C GLU A 153 -5.99 1.53 14.86
N THR A 154 -6.00 2.58 15.69
CA THR A 154 -6.61 3.88 15.36
C THR A 154 -5.60 4.97 15.03
N THR A 155 -4.31 4.75 15.30
CA THR A 155 -3.23 5.68 14.97
C THR A 155 -2.86 5.52 13.51
N ARG A 156 -2.75 6.64 12.80
CA ARG A 156 -2.46 6.66 11.35
C ARG A 156 -1.27 7.55 11.09
N VAL A 157 -0.41 7.13 10.16
CA VAL A 157 0.80 7.86 9.78
C VAL A 157 0.79 8.12 8.27
N VAL A 158 1.51 9.14 7.83
CA VAL A 158 1.71 9.43 6.41
C VAL A 158 3.16 9.80 6.21
N GLY A 159 3.88 9.05 5.38
CA GLY A 159 5.27 9.31 5.06
C GLY A 159 6.21 9.23 6.26
N LYS A 160 5.90 8.39 7.26
CA LYS A 160 6.77 8.22 8.42
C LYS A 160 8.00 7.43 7.99
N GLN A 161 9.18 8.06 8.02
CA GLN A 161 10.42 7.43 7.60
C GLN A 161 10.80 6.28 8.55
N VAL A 162 11.03 5.10 7.99
CA VAL A 162 11.47 3.91 8.72
C VAL A 162 12.88 4.16 9.30
N PRO A 163 13.14 3.80 10.58
CA PRO A 163 14.46 3.94 11.18
C PRO A 163 15.53 3.13 10.46
N ASP A 164 16.74 3.67 10.37
CA ASP A 164 17.90 2.99 9.77
C ASP A 164 18.22 1.66 10.47
N ARG A 165 17.86 1.52 11.76
CA ARG A 165 17.99 0.26 12.50
C ARG A 165 17.17 -0.89 11.91
N ILE A 166 16.05 -0.58 11.26
CA ILE A 166 15.20 -1.54 10.56
C ILE A 166 15.63 -1.65 9.09
N ALA A 167 15.98 -0.53 8.47
CA ALA A 167 16.32 -0.45 7.06
C ALA A 167 17.70 0.18 6.82
N PRO A 168 18.81 -0.50 7.17
CA PRO A 168 20.15 0.10 7.11
C PRO A 168 20.65 0.35 5.68
N CYS A 169 20.00 -0.25 4.68
CA CYS A 169 20.42 -0.23 3.28
C CYS A 169 19.42 0.47 2.36
N GLY A 170 18.77 1.54 2.82
CA GLY A 170 17.92 2.38 1.98
C GLY A 170 16.93 3.23 2.78
N THR A 171 16.28 4.17 2.12
CA THR A 171 15.23 4.99 2.75
C THR A 171 13.86 4.43 2.43
N PHE A 172 13.10 4.14 3.50
CA PHE A 172 11.74 3.59 3.40
C PHE A 172 10.77 4.46 4.19
N PHE A 173 9.51 4.41 3.79
CA PHE A 173 8.44 5.17 4.42
C PHE A 173 7.25 4.27 4.68
N VAL A 174 6.56 4.54 5.78
CA VAL A 174 5.26 3.94 6.09
C VAL A 174 4.15 4.98 5.95
N SER A 175 3.09 4.59 5.26
CA SER A 175 1.86 5.36 5.18
C SER A 175 0.65 4.46 5.40
N THR A 176 -0.30 4.97 6.18
CA THR A 176 -1.66 4.46 6.22
C THR A 176 -2.33 4.74 4.88
N THR A 177 -2.96 3.72 4.32
CA THR A 177 -3.66 3.77 3.05
C THR A 177 -5.10 3.30 3.18
N LEU A 178 -5.91 3.54 2.15
CA LEU A 178 -7.20 2.88 1.96
C LEU A 178 -7.05 1.77 0.91
N PHE A 179 -7.39 0.54 1.28
CA PHE A 179 -7.62 -0.54 0.33
C PHE A 179 -9.06 -0.45 -0.18
N ARG A 180 -9.23 0.12 -1.38
CA ARG A 180 -10.48 0.04 -2.12
C ARG A 180 -10.60 -1.32 -2.76
N ARG A 181 -11.68 -2.06 -2.47
CA ARG A 181 -11.82 -3.43 -2.97
C ARG A 181 -11.86 -3.51 -4.49
N SER A 182 -12.56 -2.60 -5.15
CA SER A 182 -12.55 -2.51 -6.62
C SER A 182 -11.18 -2.13 -7.23
N HIS A 183 -10.18 -1.78 -6.42
CA HIS A 183 -8.81 -1.59 -6.89
C HIS A 183 -7.97 -2.87 -6.77
N LEU A 184 -8.42 -3.88 -6.02
CA LEU A 184 -7.72 -5.15 -5.84
C LEU A 184 -8.26 -6.21 -6.82
N PRO A 185 -7.42 -7.11 -7.35
CA PRO A 185 -7.91 -8.28 -8.10
C PRO A 185 -8.92 -9.08 -7.26
N ASN A 186 -10.07 -9.38 -7.83
CA ASN A 186 -11.17 -10.11 -7.18
C ASN A 186 -11.70 -9.47 -5.87
N GLY A 187 -11.33 -8.21 -5.56
CA GLY A 187 -11.77 -7.53 -4.36
C GLY A 187 -11.16 -8.01 -3.04
N VAL A 188 -10.06 -8.78 -3.10
CA VAL A 188 -9.41 -9.42 -1.96
C VAL A 188 -7.91 -9.13 -1.96
N LEU A 189 -7.35 -8.89 -0.78
CA LEU A 189 -5.91 -8.73 -0.58
C LEU A 189 -5.25 -10.12 -0.53
N CYS A 190 -4.90 -10.68 -1.69
CA CYS A 190 -4.35 -12.04 -1.80
C CYS A 190 -2.86 -12.15 -1.45
N GLN A 191 -2.12 -11.06 -1.57
CA GLN A 191 -0.66 -11.00 -1.46
C GLN A 191 -0.27 -9.67 -0.80
N SER A 192 0.96 -9.56 -0.30
CA SER A 192 1.40 -8.36 0.41
C SER A 192 2.14 -7.35 -0.48
N LEU A 193 2.71 -7.75 -1.64
CA LEU A 193 3.46 -6.84 -2.52
C LEU A 193 2.71 -6.32 -3.75
N LEU A 194 2.11 -5.13 -3.69
CA LEU A 194 1.33 -4.56 -4.79
C LEU A 194 1.95 -3.29 -5.36
N PRO A 195 1.68 -2.96 -6.64
CA PRO A 195 1.98 -1.63 -7.16
C PRO A 195 1.11 -0.60 -6.44
N ILE A 196 1.72 0.52 -6.05
CA ILE A 196 1.05 1.62 -5.38
C ILE A 196 1.29 2.93 -6.12
N VAL A 197 0.36 3.87 -5.98
CA VAL A 197 0.54 5.27 -6.34
C VAL A 197 0.94 6.03 -5.08
N VAL A 198 2.01 6.81 -5.14
CA VAL A 198 2.54 7.59 -4.01
C VAL A 198 2.83 9.03 -4.41
N GLU A 199 2.51 9.98 -3.53
CA GLU A 199 2.98 11.36 -3.67
C GLU A 199 4.50 11.40 -3.51
N ALA A 200 5.22 11.76 -4.58
CA ALA A 200 6.70 11.79 -4.57
C ALA A 200 7.28 12.82 -3.59
N GLN A 201 6.51 13.86 -3.28
CA GLN A 201 6.83 14.86 -2.28
C GLN A 201 5.97 14.65 -1.04
N GLN A 202 6.43 15.15 0.11
CA GLN A 202 5.66 15.09 1.34
C GLN A 202 4.21 15.59 1.13
N PRO A 203 3.22 14.98 1.80
CA PRO A 203 3.37 14.04 2.91
C PRO A 203 3.54 12.56 2.55
N HIS A 204 3.61 12.19 1.26
CA HIS A 204 3.67 10.77 0.82
C HIS A 204 2.39 9.99 1.10
N PHE A 205 1.23 10.59 0.78
CA PHE A 205 -0.01 9.83 0.66
C PHE A 205 0.14 8.70 -0.36
N THR A 206 -0.49 7.56 -0.07
CA THR A 206 -0.41 6.36 -0.92
C THR A 206 -1.78 5.74 -1.13
N MET A 207 -1.96 5.07 -2.26
CA MET A 207 -3.07 4.14 -2.53
C MET A 207 -2.57 2.96 -3.36
N PRO A 208 -3.17 1.76 -3.22
CA PRO A 208 -3.03 0.73 -4.23
C PRO A 208 -3.28 1.29 -5.64
N LEU A 209 -2.42 0.93 -6.60
CA LEU A 209 -2.73 1.19 -8.00
C LEU A 209 -3.90 0.28 -8.39
N PRO A 210 -4.99 0.77 -8.99
CA PRO A 210 -6.09 -0.08 -9.41
C PRO A 210 -5.62 -1.19 -10.34
N HIS A 211 -6.10 -2.41 -10.11
CA HIS A 211 -5.69 -3.61 -10.85
C HIS A 211 -5.95 -3.52 -12.36
N ALA A 212 -6.83 -2.62 -12.81
CA ALA A 212 -7.05 -2.32 -14.23
C ALA A 212 -5.78 -1.83 -14.95
N TYR A 213 -4.76 -1.36 -14.22
CA TYR A 213 -3.48 -0.91 -14.75
C TYR A 213 -2.36 -1.95 -14.62
N TRP A 214 -2.66 -3.15 -14.13
CA TRP A 214 -1.67 -4.20 -13.92
C TRP A 214 -1.56 -5.08 -15.16
N PRO A 215 -0.36 -5.52 -15.56
CA PRO A 215 -0.23 -6.45 -16.67
C PRO A 215 -0.82 -7.83 -16.30
N THR A 216 -1.34 -8.55 -17.30
CA THR A 216 -2.02 -9.85 -17.10
C THR A 216 -1.17 -10.84 -16.31
N SER A 217 0.13 -10.93 -16.59
CA SER A 217 1.02 -11.84 -15.85
C SER A 217 1.21 -11.46 -14.38
N LEU A 218 1.08 -10.18 -14.01
CA LEU A 218 1.07 -9.77 -12.61
C LEU A 218 -0.26 -10.17 -11.94
N LEU A 219 -1.38 -10.01 -12.65
CA LEU A 219 -2.70 -10.44 -12.16
C LEU A 219 -2.75 -11.95 -11.90
N GLU A 220 -2.18 -12.75 -12.80
CA GLU A 220 -2.07 -14.21 -12.67
C GLU A 220 -1.17 -14.62 -11.50
N TRP A 221 -0.08 -13.89 -11.24
CA TRP A 221 0.75 -14.15 -10.07
C TRP A 221 0.03 -13.78 -8.76
N TRP A 222 -0.70 -12.65 -8.76
CA TRP A 222 -1.35 -12.08 -7.59
C TRP A 222 -2.59 -12.84 -7.12
N SER A 223 -3.25 -13.57 -8.00
CA SER A 223 -4.53 -14.22 -7.70
C SER A 223 -4.41 -15.24 -6.57
N CYS A 224 -5.48 -15.35 -5.78
CA CYS A 224 -5.61 -16.33 -4.69
C CYS A 224 -5.82 -17.78 -5.18
N ASP A 225 -5.98 -18.00 -6.49
CA ASP A 225 -6.42 -19.28 -7.07
C ASP A 225 -5.27 -20.28 -7.31
N ARG A 226 -4.36 -20.45 -6.34
CA ARG A 226 -3.34 -21.52 -6.35
C ARG A 226 -3.70 -22.66 -5.42
#